data_AF-H1HNM5-F1
#
_entry.id   AF-H1HNM5-F1
#
_cell.length_a   1.000
_cell.length_b   1.000
_cell.length_c   1.000
_cell.angle_alpha   90.00
_cell.angle_beta   90.00
_cell.angle_gamma   90.00
#
_symmetry.space_group_name_H-M   'P 1'
#
loop_
_entity.id
_entity.type
_entity.pdbx_description
1 polymer ?
#
loop_
_entity_poly.entity_id
_entity_poly.type
_entity_poly.pdbx_seq_one_letter_code
_entity_poly.pdbx_strand_id
1 'polypeptide(L)'
;MAGRLFAIANEIRRNKVLAARITGRKSEEAVGRANEIIIDNVRKQVVRTEYKDDDDGNYSLCLYLSANECVEVQWNTNVHADRTVGLVRKEENHSGFYWVVDYYATDGRQVIDTVSDPHLTDVPVFLSGSLRITGTPETVFSLHVENGRVAGADAKEHTLSISYLGKPMKSE
;
A
#
# COMPACT_ATOMS: atom_id res chain seq x y z
N MET A 1 -2.65 -56.92 12.43
CA MET A 1 -3.36 -55.65 12.13
C MET A 1 -2.64 -54.38 12.63
N ALA A 2 -1.54 -54.45 13.40
CA ALA A 2 -0.92 -53.26 13.99
C ALA A 2 -0.21 -52.31 12.99
N GLY A 3 0.47 -52.83 11.96
CA GLY A 3 1.29 -52.00 11.06
C GLY A 3 0.51 -50.99 10.20
N ARG A 4 -0.73 -51.32 9.80
CA ARG A 4 -1.58 -50.40 9.00
C ARG A 4 -2.09 -49.22 9.82
N LEU A 5 -2.39 -49.42 11.10
CA LEU A 5 -2.85 -48.36 12.00
C LEU A 5 -1.73 -47.35 12.31
N PHE A 6 -0.49 -47.81 12.50
CA PHE A 6 0.66 -46.93 12.70
C PHE A 6 0.98 -46.07 11.47
N ALA A 7 0.85 -46.61 10.26
CA ALA A 7 1.08 -45.88 9.02
C ALA A 7 0.05 -44.75 8.83
N ILE A 8 -1.24 -45.02 9.08
CA ILE A 8 -2.31 -44.03 8.96
C ILE A 8 -2.13 -42.89 9.99
N ALA A 9 -1.75 -43.21 11.22
CA ALA A 9 -1.52 -42.20 12.26
C ALA A 9 -0.36 -41.23 11.92
N ASN A 10 0.70 -41.75 11.29
CA ASN A 10 1.84 -40.93 10.85
C ASN A 10 1.45 -40.00 9.68
N GLU A 11 0.64 -40.49 8.75
CA GLU A 11 0.19 -39.70 7.60
C GLU A 11 -0.73 -38.56 8.02
N ILE A 12 -1.66 -38.82 8.94
CA ILE A 12 -2.53 -37.79 9.53
C ILE A 12 -1.70 -36.71 10.24
N ARG A 13 -0.65 -37.11 10.97
CA ARG A 13 0.23 -36.16 11.66
C ARG A 13 0.99 -35.28 10.67
N ARG A 14 1.53 -35.86 9.60
CA ARG A 14 2.23 -35.10 8.53
C ARG A 14 1.30 -34.12 7.82
N ASN A 15 0.08 -34.54 7.48
CA ASN A 15 -0.88 -33.67 6.81
C ASN A 15 -1.35 -32.50 7.69
N LYS A 16 -1.52 -32.72 9.00
CA LYS A 16 -1.79 -31.63 9.95
C LYS A 16 -0.65 -30.62 10.03
N VAL A 17 0.60 -31.10 10.06
CA VAL A 17 1.78 -30.22 10.07
C VAL A 17 1.89 -29.44 8.75
N LEU A 18 1.62 -30.07 7.61
CA LEU A 18 1.65 -29.43 6.30
C LEU A 18 0.57 -28.33 6.18
N ALA A 19 -0.66 -28.62 6.63
CA ALA A 19 -1.75 -27.65 6.66
C ALA A 19 -1.42 -26.47 7.58
N ALA A 20 -0.88 -26.71 8.78
CA ALA A 20 -0.45 -25.66 9.68
C ALA A 20 0.67 -24.78 9.08
N ARG A 21 1.61 -25.37 8.32
CA ARG A 21 2.69 -24.65 7.65
C ARG A 21 2.19 -23.81 6.47
N ILE A 22 1.19 -24.28 5.73
CA ILE A 22 0.53 -23.52 4.65
C ILE A 22 -0.28 -22.37 5.23
N THR A 23 -1.06 -22.60 6.30
CA THR A 23 -1.82 -21.54 6.97
C THR A 23 -0.89 -20.50 7.62
N GLY A 24 0.19 -20.96 8.27
CA GLY A 24 1.22 -20.08 8.85
C GLY A 24 1.93 -19.24 7.80
N ARG A 25 2.27 -19.82 6.64
CA ARG A 25 2.84 -19.09 5.51
C ARG A 25 1.86 -18.07 4.93
N LYS A 26 0.56 -18.39 4.81
CA LYS A 26 -0.46 -17.42 4.40
C LYS A 26 -0.60 -16.27 5.41
N SER A 27 -0.48 -16.53 6.71
CA SER A 27 -0.51 -15.47 7.73
C SER A 27 0.79 -14.66 7.80
N GLU A 28 1.95 -15.27 7.55
CA GLU A 28 3.24 -14.56 7.46
C GLU A 28 3.40 -13.80 6.13
N GLU A 29 2.78 -14.26 5.04
CA GLU A 29 2.63 -13.51 3.79
C GLU A 29 1.58 -12.40 3.90
N ALA A 30 0.57 -12.56 4.78
CA ALA A 30 -0.42 -11.52 5.07
C ALA A 30 0.07 -10.47 6.09
N VAL A 31 0.99 -10.84 6.99
CA VAL A 31 1.78 -9.88 7.78
C VAL A 31 2.97 -9.47 6.93
N GLY A 32 2.70 -8.65 5.92
CA GLY A 32 3.74 -8.08 5.05
C GLY A 32 4.86 -7.51 5.89
N ARG A 33 6.12 -7.76 5.51
CA ARG A 33 7.27 -7.09 6.11
C ARG A 33 6.98 -5.59 6.03
N ALA A 34 6.86 -4.94 7.18
CA ALA A 34 6.70 -3.49 7.22
C ALA A 34 7.81 -2.85 6.39
N ASN A 35 7.45 -1.81 5.65
CA ASN A 35 8.31 -1.03 4.75
C ASN A 35 8.67 -1.76 3.44
N GLU A 36 7.71 -2.49 2.88
CA GLU A 36 7.81 -3.12 1.56
C GLU A 36 6.87 -2.43 0.56
N ILE A 37 7.42 -2.07 -0.61
CA ILE A 37 6.66 -1.54 -1.75
C ILE A 37 6.80 -2.54 -2.90
N ILE A 38 5.70 -2.89 -3.54
CA ILE A 38 5.70 -3.79 -4.71
C ILE A 38 5.07 -3.02 -5.87
N ILE A 39 5.84 -2.84 -6.93
CA ILE A 39 5.40 -2.18 -8.17
C ILE A 39 5.64 -3.15 -9.32
N ASP A 40 4.60 -3.51 -10.07
CA ASP A 40 4.67 -4.46 -11.19
C ASP A 40 5.33 -5.80 -10.80
N ASN A 41 4.99 -6.31 -9.62
CA ASN A 41 5.58 -7.51 -9.01
C ASN A 41 7.07 -7.40 -8.64
N VAL A 42 7.67 -6.21 -8.73
CA VAL A 42 9.04 -5.93 -8.31
C VAL A 42 9.01 -5.35 -6.90
N ARG A 43 9.66 -6.06 -5.97
CA ARG A 43 9.86 -5.58 -4.59
C ARG A 43 10.89 -4.46 -4.56
N LYS A 44 10.54 -3.36 -3.91
CA LYS A 44 11.38 -2.17 -3.70
C LYS A 44 11.43 -1.87 -2.20
N GLN A 45 12.62 -1.50 -1.75
CA GLN A 45 12.85 -1.13 -0.35
C GLN A 45 12.75 0.37 -0.19
N VAL A 46 12.13 0.82 0.89
CA VAL A 46 12.08 2.24 1.24
C VAL A 46 13.43 2.64 1.85
N VAL A 47 14.08 3.65 1.28
CA VAL A 47 15.39 4.15 1.73
C VAL A 47 15.28 5.43 2.56
N ARG A 48 14.21 6.20 2.36
CA ARG A 48 13.93 7.43 3.10
C ARG A 48 12.43 7.70 3.06
N THR A 49 11.91 8.35 4.10
CA THR A 49 10.53 8.80 4.13
C THR A 49 10.45 10.22 4.65
N GLU A 50 9.78 11.08 3.90
CA GLU A 50 9.53 12.47 4.28
C GLU A 50 8.03 12.75 4.18
N TYR A 51 7.54 13.60 5.08
CA TYR A 51 6.17 14.11 4.99
C TYR A 51 6.13 15.63 5.03
N LYS A 52 5.12 16.18 4.40
CA LYS A 52 4.70 17.57 4.54
C LYS A 52 3.38 17.62 5.29
N ASP A 53 3.28 18.63 6.14
CA ASP A 53 2.09 18.98 6.91
C ASP A 53 1.61 20.31 6.33
N ASP A 54 0.49 20.26 5.61
CA ASP A 54 -0.11 21.38 4.88
C ASP A 54 -1.28 21.99 5.69
N ASP A 55 -1.25 21.83 7.02
CA ASP A 55 -2.28 22.24 7.97
C ASP A 55 -3.65 21.59 7.72
N ASP A 56 -4.62 21.82 8.61
CA ASP A 56 -6.01 21.34 8.50
C ASP A 56 -6.14 19.81 8.28
N GLY A 57 -5.15 19.06 8.76
CA GLY A 57 -5.06 17.61 8.63
C GLY A 57 -4.64 17.12 7.24
N ASN A 58 -4.19 18.01 6.36
CA ASN A 58 -3.66 17.70 5.04
C ASN A 58 -2.20 17.25 5.15
N TYR A 59 -1.90 16.06 4.65
CA TYR A 59 -0.55 15.54 4.64
C TYR A 59 -0.19 15.02 3.25
N SER A 60 1.09 15.19 2.93
CA SER A 60 1.75 14.55 1.78
C SER A 60 2.90 13.70 2.32
N LEU A 61 3.12 12.52 1.76
CA LEU A 61 4.20 11.61 2.15
C LEU A 61 4.93 11.10 0.91
N CYS A 62 6.25 11.21 0.92
CA CYS A 62 7.12 10.57 -0.05
C CYS A 62 7.81 9.34 0.56
N LEU A 63 7.55 8.17 -0.01
CA LEU A 63 8.28 6.92 0.23
C LEU A 63 9.36 6.78 -0.83
N TYR A 64 10.58 7.22 -0.52
CA TYR A 64 11.70 7.17 -1.47
C TYR A 64 12.23 5.74 -1.61
N LEU A 65 12.40 5.30 -2.86
CA LEU A 65 12.96 4.01 -3.25
C LEU A 65 14.40 4.16 -3.76
N SER A 66 14.75 5.36 -4.20
CA SER A 66 16.12 5.83 -4.46
C SER A 66 16.18 7.35 -4.34
N ALA A 67 17.28 7.99 -4.76
CA ALA A 67 17.39 9.45 -4.75
C ALA A 67 16.38 10.17 -5.66
N ASN A 68 15.96 9.52 -6.76
CA ASN A 68 15.10 10.11 -7.81
C ASN A 68 13.84 9.27 -8.06
N GLU A 69 13.46 8.41 -7.12
CA GLU A 69 12.33 7.50 -7.27
C GLU A 69 11.55 7.47 -5.97
N CYS A 70 10.24 7.72 -6.04
CA CYS A 70 9.38 7.71 -4.86
C CYS A 70 7.94 7.33 -5.20
N VAL A 71 7.23 6.84 -4.19
CA VAL A 71 5.76 6.81 -4.18
C VAL A 71 5.28 7.97 -3.32
N GLU A 72 4.43 8.82 -3.87
CA GLU A 72 3.81 9.92 -3.15
C GLU A 72 2.37 9.55 -2.76
N VAL A 73 2.00 9.83 -1.51
CA VAL A 73 0.62 9.68 -1.04
C VAL A 73 0.17 10.95 -0.36
N GLN A 74 -0.97 11.49 -0.77
CA GLN A 74 -1.60 12.63 -0.11
C GLN A 74 -2.94 12.23 0.48
N TRP A 75 -3.31 12.82 1.61
CA TRP A 75 -4.59 12.57 2.26
C TRP A 75 -4.95 13.69 3.24
N ASN A 76 -6.25 13.88 3.47
CA ASN A 76 -6.74 14.56 4.66
C ASN A 76 -7.08 13.56 5.79
N THR A 77 -6.57 13.80 7.01
CA THR A 77 -6.76 12.94 8.19
C THR A 77 -8.22 12.87 8.62
N ASN A 78 -8.96 13.98 8.54
CA ASN A 78 -10.38 14.01 8.94
C ASN A 78 -11.28 13.23 7.97
N VAL A 79 -10.80 12.97 6.75
CA VAL A 79 -11.56 12.26 5.70
C VAL A 79 -11.15 10.79 5.61
N HIS A 80 -9.84 10.51 5.62
CA HIS A 80 -9.29 9.20 5.22
C HIS A 80 -8.71 8.37 6.37
N ALA A 81 -8.36 8.97 7.52
CA ALA A 81 -7.71 8.22 8.59
C ALA A 81 -8.68 7.25 9.29
N ASP A 82 -8.12 6.18 9.85
CA ASP A 82 -8.81 5.16 10.66
C ASP A 82 -9.97 4.46 9.96
N ARG A 83 -9.97 4.48 8.63
CA ARG A 83 -10.93 3.77 7.78
C ARG A 83 -10.25 3.19 6.53
N THR A 84 -10.98 2.33 5.83
CA THR A 84 -10.58 1.85 4.50
C THR A 84 -11.22 2.71 3.43
N VAL A 85 -10.41 3.27 2.55
CA VAL A 85 -10.80 4.08 1.40
C VAL A 85 -10.70 3.20 0.15
N GLY A 86 -11.77 3.15 -0.65
CA GLY A 86 -11.73 2.47 -1.95
C GLY A 86 -11.15 3.38 -3.02
N LEU A 87 -10.12 2.92 -3.73
CA LEU A 87 -9.38 3.73 -4.71
C LEU A 87 -10.04 3.79 -6.11
N VAL A 88 -11.25 3.25 -6.25
CA VAL A 88 -11.88 2.98 -7.57
C VAL A 88 -12.83 4.06 -8.06
N ARG A 89 -12.96 5.15 -7.33
CA ARG A 89 -13.87 6.25 -7.66
C ARG A 89 -13.32 7.57 -7.18
N LYS A 90 -13.77 8.63 -7.84
CA LYS A 90 -13.66 9.99 -7.31
C LYS A 90 -14.45 10.09 -6.00
N GLU A 91 -13.99 10.98 -5.14
CA GLU A 91 -14.63 11.26 -3.87
C GLU A 91 -15.80 12.24 -4.03
N GLU A 92 -16.64 12.31 -3.00
CA GLU A 92 -17.63 13.37 -2.92
C GLU A 92 -16.93 14.67 -2.55
N ASN A 93 -17.51 15.82 -2.94
CA ASN A 93 -16.91 17.11 -2.65
C ASN A 93 -16.75 17.31 -1.13
N HIS A 94 -15.54 17.63 -0.69
CA HIS A 94 -15.24 17.99 0.69
C HIS A 94 -14.08 19.00 0.75
N SER A 95 -13.89 19.61 1.92
CA SER A 95 -12.71 20.44 2.20
C SER A 95 -11.47 19.57 2.44
N GLY A 96 -10.29 20.13 2.19
CA GLY A 96 -9.01 19.45 2.39
C GLY A 96 -8.59 18.59 1.21
N PHE A 97 -7.47 17.91 1.36
CA PHE A 97 -6.91 17.03 0.33
C PHE A 97 -7.84 15.86 0.05
N TYR A 98 -8.04 15.61 -1.24
CA TYR A 98 -8.45 14.34 -1.80
C TYR A 98 -7.26 13.36 -1.75
N TRP A 99 -7.51 12.06 -1.74
CA TRP A 99 -6.38 11.12 -1.82
C TRP A 99 -5.68 11.22 -3.18
N VAL A 100 -4.35 11.11 -3.12
CA VAL A 100 -3.44 10.96 -4.26
C VAL A 100 -2.54 9.77 -3.97
N VAL A 101 -2.27 8.94 -4.98
CA VAL A 101 -1.27 7.87 -4.89
C VAL A 101 -0.50 7.81 -6.20
N ASP A 102 0.69 8.41 -6.20
CA ASP A 102 1.51 8.57 -7.40
C ASP A 102 2.82 7.79 -7.29
N TYR A 103 3.40 7.46 -8.45
CA TYR A 103 4.71 6.82 -8.52
C TYR A 103 5.57 7.48 -9.57
N TYR A 104 6.73 7.97 -9.12
CA TYR A 104 7.76 8.59 -9.95
C TYR A 104 8.93 7.62 -10.11
N ALA A 105 9.24 7.26 -11.35
CA ALA A 105 10.38 6.40 -11.69
C ALA A 105 11.70 7.17 -11.61
N THR A 106 12.83 6.44 -11.57
CA THR A 106 14.19 7.00 -11.43
C THR A 106 14.57 8.01 -12.53
N ASP A 107 13.93 7.93 -13.70
CA ASP A 107 14.12 8.86 -14.82
C ASP A 107 13.28 10.14 -14.72
N GLY A 108 12.57 10.32 -13.59
CA GLY A 108 11.70 11.47 -13.31
C GLY A 108 10.30 11.36 -13.92
N ARG A 109 9.98 10.29 -14.66
CA ARG A 109 8.62 10.12 -15.21
C ARG A 109 7.64 9.74 -14.11
N GLN A 110 6.49 10.41 -14.10
CA GLN A 110 5.32 9.97 -13.36
C GLN A 110 4.68 8.79 -14.10
N VAL A 111 4.75 7.61 -13.51
CA VAL A 111 4.23 6.35 -14.11
C VAL A 111 2.80 6.11 -13.66
N ILE A 112 2.51 6.36 -12.38
CA ILE A 112 1.16 6.35 -11.81
C ILE A 112 0.84 7.80 -11.43
N ASP A 113 -0.30 8.28 -11.93
CA ASP A 113 -0.86 9.62 -11.70
C ASP A 113 -2.34 9.43 -11.34
N THR A 114 -2.70 9.56 -10.07
CA THR A 114 -4.07 9.33 -9.60
C THR A 114 -4.52 10.35 -8.57
N VAL A 115 -5.79 10.73 -8.66
CA VAL A 115 -6.40 11.67 -7.73
C VAL A 115 -7.88 11.37 -7.56
N SER A 116 -8.42 11.45 -6.35
CA SER A 116 -9.87 11.31 -6.12
C SER A 116 -10.67 12.60 -6.28
N ASP A 117 -10.03 13.74 -6.52
CA ASP A 117 -10.72 15.02 -6.68
C ASP A 117 -11.80 14.93 -7.78
N PRO A 118 -13.09 15.11 -7.44
CA PRO A 118 -14.20 15.01 -8.39
C PRO A 118 -14.18 16.09 -9.47
N HIS A 119 -13.39 17.15 -9.31
CA HIS A 119 -13.23 18.24 -10.28
C HIS A 119 -12.12 17.96 -11.31
N LEU A 120 -11.21 17.01 -11.04
CA LEU A 120 -10.17 16.58 -11.98
C LEU A 120 -10.63 15.36 -12.76
N THR A 121 -11.47 15.56 -13.78
CA THR A 121 -12.13 14.47 -14.52
C THR A 121 -11.23 13.71 -15.50
N ASP A 122 -10.12 14.32 -15.90
CA ASP A 122 -9.14 13.79 -16.85
C ASP A 122 -8.04 12.95 -16.18
N VAL A 123 -7.81 13.15 -14.89
CA VAL A 123 -6.88 12.34 -14.08
C VAL A 123 -7.59 11.08 -13.58
N PRO A 124 -7.03 9.87 -13.78
CA PRO A 124 -7.71 8.64 -13.43
C PRO A 124 -7.71 8.35 -11.92
N VAL A 125 -8.46 7.32 -11.56
CA VAL A 125 -8.39 6.61 -10.28
C VAL A 125 -7.94 5.17 -10.54
N PHE A 126 -7.79 4.36 -9.49
CA PHE A 126 -7.43 2.96 -9.67
C PHE A 126 -8.59 2.15 -10.29
N LEU A 127 -8.25 1.09 -11.02
CA LEU A 127 -9.16 0.04 -11.47
C LEU A 127 -9.56 -0.90 -10.32
N SER A 128 -8.67 -1.07 -9.33
CA SER A 128 -8.94 -1.82 -8.10
C SER A 128 -8.03 -1.34 -6.98
N GLY A 129 -8.44 -1.60 -5.75
CA GLY A 129 -7.59 -1.47 -4.58
C GLY A 129 -8.20 -0.60 -3.49
N SER A 130 -7.51 -0.56 -2.37
CA SER A 130 -7.91 0.22 -1.20
C SER A 130 -6.70 0.82 -0.49
N LEU A 131 -6.92 2.00 0.09
CA LEU A 131 -5.99 2.70 0.95
C LEU A 131 -6.45 2.62 2.41
N ARG A 132 -5.52 2.36 3.32
CA ARG A 132 -5.73 2.46 4.76
C ARG A 132 -4.59 3.22 5.40
N ILE A 133 -4.93 4.24 6.18
CA ILE A 133 -4.00 5.05 6.95
C ILE A 133 -4.44 4.99 8.42
N THR A 134 -3.48 4.83 9.33
CA THR A 134 -3.72 4.80 10.78
C THR A 134 -2.61 5.57 11.49
N GLY A 135 -2.98 6.46 12.41
CA GLY A 135 -2.05 7.39 13.06
C GLY A 135 -1.70 8.61 12.22
N THR A 136 -0.70 9.38 12.66
CA THR A 136 -0.23 10.61 11.98
C THR A 136 1.28 10.57 11.71
N PRO A 137 1.77 11.22 10.65
CA PRO A 137 3.20 11.25 10.29
C PRO A 137 4.11 11.89 11.34
N GLU A 138 3.55 12.72 12.22
CA GLU A 138 4.28 13.33 13.35
C GLU A 138 4.76 12.29 14.39
N THR A 139 4.08 11.14 14.44
CA THR A 139 4.39 10.02 15.33
C THR A 139 4.69 8.76 14.53
N VAL A 140 4.25 7.59 15.00
CA VAL A 140 4.32 6.35 14.22
C VAL A 140 2.97 6.18 13.54
N PHE A 141 3.01 5.96 12.23
CA PHE A 141 1.80 5.71 11.44
C PHE A 141 2.00 4.53 10.50
N SER A 142 0.89 3.97 10.03
CA SER A 142 0.88 2.91 9.03
C SER A 142 0.14 3.34 7.78
N LEU A 143 0.64 2.92 6.63
CA LEU A 143 0.03 3.15 5.32
C LEU A 143 0.01 1.85 4.54
N HIS A 144 -1.17 1.49 4.06
CA HIS A 144 -1.38 0.29 3.27
C HIS A 144 -2.15 0.60 2.00
N VAL A 145 -1.59 0.17 0.86
CA VAL A 145 -2.30 0.06 -0.41
C VAL A 145 -2.36 -1.41 -0.76
N GLU A 146 -3.56 -1.95 -0.89
CA GLU A 146 -3.79 -3.36 -1.21
C GLU A 146 -4.45 -3.50 -2.58
N ASN A 147 -3.94 -4.44 -3.39
CA ASN A 147 -4.50 -4.80 -4.70
C ASN A 147 -4.68 -3.62 -5.66
N GLY A 148 -3.78 -2.64 -5.62
CA GLY A 148 -3.78 -1.49 -6.50
C GLY A 148 -3.54 -1.91 -7.95
N ARG A 149 -4.49 -1.62 -8.84
CA ARG A 149 -4.32 -1.70 -10.30
C ARG A 149 -4.72 -0.37 -10.93
N VAL A 150 -3.95 0.14 -11.88
CA VAL A 150 -4.19 1.45 -12.48
C VAL A 150 -3.71 1.48 -13.93
N ALA A 151 -4.39 2.23 -14.79
CA ALA A 151 -3.84 2.60 -16.09
C ALA A 151 -2.88 3.78 -15.88
N GLY A 152 -1.58 3.53 -16.01
CA GLY A 152 -0.54 4.53 -15.84
C GLY A 152 -0.52 5.58 -16.96
N ALA A 153 0.25 6.64 -16.73
CA ALA A 153 0.43 7.73 -17.69
C ALA A 153 1.10 7.27 -19.00
N ASP A 154 1.75 6.10 -19.00
CA ASP A 154 2.34 5.47 -20.20
C ASP A 154 1.35 4.58 -20.97
N ALA A 155 0.06 4.63 -20.64
CA ALA A 155 -1.03 3.83 -21.19
C ALA A 155 -0.92 2.31 -20.93
N LYS A 156 -0.10 1.88 -19.96
CA LYS A 156 -0.04 0.49 -19.51
C LYS A 156 -0.72 0.32 -18.17
N GLU A 157 -1.11 -0.91 -17.89
CA GLU A 157 -1.59 -1.25 -16.56
C GLU A 157 -0.40 -1.49 -15.62
N HIS A 158 -0.47 -0.90 -14.43
CA HIS A 158 0.49 -1.09 -13.35
C HIS A 158 -0.17 -1.68 -12.12
N THR A 159 0.62 -2.43 -11.35
CA THR A 159 0.21 -2.91 -10.02
C THR A 159 1.00 -2.21 -8.91
N LEU A 160 0.31 -1.86 -7.83
CA LEU A 160 0.91 -1.22 -6.66
C LEU A 160 0.41 -1.89 -5.37
N SER A 161 1.35 -2.22 -4.49
CA SER A 161 1.05 -2.59 -3.11
C SER A 161 2.06 -1.93 -2.17
N ILE A 162 1.54 -1.38 -1.08
CA ILE A 162 2.33 -0.67 -0.07
C ILE A 162 2.03 -1.28 1.30
N SER A 163 3.07 -1.58 2.05
CA SER A 163 2.99 -1.85 3.49
C SER A 163 4.06 -1.02 4.17
N TYR A 164 3.68 0.08 4.81
CA TYR A 164 4.57 0.96 5.55
C TYR A 164 4.15 1.05 7.01
N LEU A 165 5.14 0.99 7.92
CA LEU A 165 4.98 1.27 9.34
C LEU A 165 6.25 1.96 9.84
N GLY A 166 6.12 3.20 10.27
CA GLY A 166 7.28 3.97 10.72
C GLY A 166 6.95 5.39 11.11
N LYS A 167 8.01 6.13 11.44
CA LYS A 167 7.99 7.57 11.70
C LYS A 167 8.78 8.29 10.61
N PRO A 168 8.11 8.99 9.67
CA PRO A 168 8.78 9.75 8.63
C PRO A 168 9.40 11.03 9.18
N MET A 169 10.36 11.59 8.44
CA MET A 169 10.95 12.89 8.76
C MET A 169 10.04 14.00 8.22
N LYS A 170 9.85 15.08 8.97
CA LYS A 170 9.18 16.26 8.41
C LYS A 170 10.10 16.86 7.34
N SER A 171 9.55 17.17 6.17
CA SER A 171 10.26 17.93 5.14
C SER A 171 10.69 19.27 5.73
N GLU A 172 11.89 19.70 5.40
CA GLU A 172 12.38 21.05 5.70
C GLU A 172 11.65 22.11 4.88
#